data_AF-E6LHQ0-F1
#
_entry.id   AF-E6LHQ0-F1
#
_cell.length_a   1.000
_cell.length_b   1.000
_cell.length_c   1.000
_cell.angle_alpha   90.00
_cell.angle_beta   90.00
_cell.angle_gamma   90.00
#
_symmetry.space_group_name_H-M   'P 1'
#
loop_
_entity.id
_entity.type
_entity.pdbx_description
1 polymer ?
#
loop_
_entity_poly.entity_id
_entity_poly.type
_entity_poly.pdbx_seq_one_letter_code
_entity_poly.pdbx_strand_id
1 'polypeptide(L)'
;MEKQIWKQFVQGETRVLTQLPSKIANSWQFCLQNHVDPFLVKPPKILTASDLTTKQQENQELIQLVKAELSRIEKQFHLTNQLFILTDNEANIIWRTGNYQARDFANEIAFREGSNWSELEVGTNAIGLALRSKEDECLALEEHYSAASRKWSCAASPILDENNEILGVLDISTYQNSTAKDSFLLLTMLTQKISNQLMKRHIQRRNDLLEYAKSFLEEVLFCDAHFRIIQVPPSMADQFHIGQDMRKIISSAMIYDQESIMRNRQLIGYKYKLYQVKNEKGNTPTYPGVASRSKSYQQFLNQVIKVATTSVPIHIFGESGSGKEIISQTIHQNSPQKNGPLIAINCGAISENLLESELFGYAPGAFTGANAKGFEGKLSQANGGTLFLDEIDSMPEKMQQSLLRVLEDKMVTPISGKPVMTDFRLITASNKDLRKLTLEGKFREDLFYRLFVCTVRIPPLRERLEDIAPLVDRFMVSNHWEIDWKWKIEKVAIGYPWYGNIREFNNFLSRVAIFYSDSEPSEDELNALIQTGSIYLNQGSTNSYEPIFTRKIKSEKHRIEEALEASHFNMTKTAETLNISRATLYRKLKKYELSW
;
A
#
# COMPACT_ATOMS: atom_id res chain seq x y z
N MET A 1 17.19 -49.75 11.68
CA MET A 1 18.46 -49.27 11.08
C MET A 1 18.45 -47.74 11.00
N GLU A 2 17.45 -47.13 10.35
CA GLU A 2 17.35 -45.66 10.17
C GLU A 2 17.25 -44.84 11.47
N LYS A 3 16.55 -45.35 12.50
CA LYS A 3 16.49 -44.70 13.83
C LYS A 3 17.87 -44.57 14.51
N GLN A 4 18.81 -45.46 14.20
CA GLN A 4 20.17 -45.42 14.73
C GLN A 4 21.05 -44.46 13.92
N ILE A 5 20.87 -44.46 12.58
CA ILE A 5 21.51 -43.53 11.64
C ILE A 5 21.21 -42.08 12.02
N TRP A 6 19.94 -41.74 12.29
CA TRP A 6 19.57 -40.37 12.67
C TRP A 6 20.20 -39.92 13.98
N LYS A 7 20.23 -40.78 15.01
CA LYS A 7 20.85 -40.43 16.29
C LYS A 7 22.34 -40.13 16.13
N GLN A 8 23.04 -40.97 15.36
CA GLN A 8 24.46 -40.77 15.05
C GLN A 8 24.68 -39.46 14.27
N PHE A 9 23.83 -39.19 13.27
CA PHE A 9 23.89 -37.97 12.49
C PHE A 9 23.71 -36.70 13.36
N VAL A 10 22.68 -36.67 14.21
CA VAL A 10 22.41 -35.53 15.12
C VAL A 10 23.50 -35.37 16.18
N GLN A 11 24.24 -36.43 16.51
CA GLN A 11 25.42 -36.39 17.37
C GLN A 11 26.71 -35.93 16.65
N GLY A 12 26.63 -35.60 15.36
CA GLY A 12 27.73 -35.06 14.56
C GLY A 12 28.42 -36.06 13.65
N GLU A 13 27.99 -37.32 13.60
CA GLU A 13 28.58 -38.34 12.72
C GLU A 13 28.06 -38.22 11.28
N THR A 14 28.62 -37.33 10.48
CA THR A 14 28.18 -37.11 9.08
C THR A 14 28.45 -38.30 8.13
N ARG A 15 29.32 -39.25 8.52
CA ARG A 15 29.63 -40.45 7.72
C ARG A 15 28.40 -41.35 7.52
N VAL A 16 27.40 -41.26 8.39
CA VAL A 16 26.18 -42.08 8.26
C VAL A 16 25.29 -41.65 7.09
N LEU A 17 25.51 -40.44 6.53
CA LEU A 17 24.78 -39.95 5.37
C LEU A 17 24.96 -40.83 4.12
N THR A 18 26.08 -41.56 4.00
CA THR A 18 26.31 -42.47 2.86
C THR A 18 25.38 -43.69 2.87
N GLN A 19 24.65 -43.91 3.97
CA GLN A 19 23.70 -45.01 4.13
C GLN A 19 22.26 -44.60 3.75
N LEU A 20 22.03 -43.31 3.46
CA LEU A 20 20.72 -42.76 3.11
C LEU A 20 20.62 -42.54 1.59
N PRO A 21 19.40 -42.52 1.01
CA PRO A 21 19.19 -42.02 -0.34
C PRO A 21 19.82 -40.63 -0.50
N SER A 22 20.52 -40.40 -1.61
CA SER A 22 21.31 -39.17 -1.84
C SER A 22 20.51 -37.89 -1.59
N LYS A 23 19.25 -37.88 -2.00
CA LYS A 23 18.30 -36.78 -1.77
C LYS A 23 18.04 -36.49 -0.28
N ILE A 24 17.80 -37.54 0.52
CA ILE A 24 17.58 -37.41 1.97
C ILE A 24 18.88 -36.99 2.65
N ALA A 25 20.01 -37.57 2.26
CA ALA A 25 21.33 -37.20 2.75
C ALA A 25 21.64 -35.71 2.51
N ASN A 26 21.41 -35.23 1.29
CA ASN A 26 21.62 -33.83 0.91
C ASN A 26 20.69 -32.90 1.69
N SER A 27 19.42 -33.29 1.89
CA SER A 27 18.46 -32.50 2.67
C SER A 27 18.84 -32.45 4.15
N TRP A 28 19.25 -33.57 4.76
CA TRP A 28 19.68 -33.59 6.15
C TRP A 28 20.92 -32.73 6.37
N GLN A 29 21.87 -32.78 5.43
CA GLN A 29 23.05 -31.92 5.43
C GLN A 29 22.67 -30.44 5.29
N PHE A 30 21.74 -30.10 4.39
CA PHE A 30 21.21 -28.75 4.24
C PHE A 30 20.57 -28.25 5.55
N CYS A 31 19.75 -29.06 6.21
CA CYS A 31 19.11 -28.70 7.48
C CYS A 31 20.15 -28.47 8.59
N LEU A 32 21.17 -29.34 8.68
CA LEU A 32 22.26 -29.19 9.65
C LEU A 32 23.07 -27.90 9.41
N GLN A 33 23.39 -27.59 8.14
CA GLN A 33 24.13 -26.38 7.76
C GLN A 33 23.35 -25.10 8.04
N ASN A 34 22.03 -25.15 8.00
CA ASN A 34 21.15 -24.03 8.31
C ASN A 34 20.67 -24.01 9.77
N HIS A 35 21.28 -24.80 10.64
CA HIS A 35 20.99 -24.84 12.09
C HIS A 35 19.52 -25.15 12.44
N VAL A 36 18.85 -25.95 11.60
CA VAL A 36 17.50 -26.44 11.89
C VAL A 36 17.56 -27.38 13.09
N ASP A 37 16.67 -27.22 14.08
CA ASP A 37 16.64 -28.06 15.28
C ASP A 37 16.02 -29.45 14.99
N PRO A 38 16.78 -30.56 15.09
CA PRO A 38 16.24 -31.90 14.85
C PRO A 38 15.28 -32.37 15.95
N PHE A 39 15.24 -31.72 17.12
CA PHE A 39 14.32 -32.03 18.21
C PHE A 39 13.08 -31.14 18.23
N LEU A 40 12.94 -30.27 17.23
CA LEU A 40 11.80 -29.37 17.08
C LEU A 40 10.48 -30.15 17.04
N VAL A 41 9.53 -29.77 17.91
CA VAL A 41 8.19 -30.39 17.95
C VAL A 41 7.19 -29.66 17.08
N LYS A 42 7.32 -28.34 16.92
CA LYS A 42 6.40 -27.47 16.17
C LYS A 42 7.19 -26.43 15.37
N PRO A 43 6.76 -26.06 14.15
CA PRO A 43 7.39 -24.98 13.40
C PRO A 43 7.45 -23.69 14.23
N PRO A 44 8.58 -22.98 14.23
CA PRO A 44 8.70 -21.71 14.95
C PRO A 44 7.91 -20.59 14.24
N LYS A 45 7.78 -20.66 12.91
CA LYS A 45 6.98 -19.72 12.11
C LYS A 45 5.55 -20.22 11.91
N ILE A 46 4.61 -19.54 12.54
CA ILE A 46 3.16 -19.72 12.35
C ILE A 46 2.54 -18.36 12.08
N LEU A 47 1.86 -18.23 10.95
CA LEU A 47 1.15 -17.02 10.51
C LEU A 47 0.10 -16.59 11.54
N THR A 48 -0.11 -15.28 11.64
CA THR A 48 -1.28 -14.74 12.36
C THR A 48 -2.57 -15.12 11.62
N ALA A 49 -3.71 -14.99 12.30
CA ALA A 49 -5.00 -15.24 11.65
C ALA A 49 -5.25 -14.29 10.46
N SER A 50 -4.74 -13.06 10.55
CA SER A 50 -4.81 -12.08 9.47
C SER A 50 -3.97 -12.52 8.29
N ASP A 51 -2.68 -12.81 8.50
CA ASP A 51 -1.77 -13.22 7.42
C ASP A 51 -2.22 -14.51 6.74
N LEU A 52 -2.74 -15.47 7.51
CA LEU A 52 -3.33 -16.70 6.95
C LEU A 52 -4.54 -16.38 6.07
N THR A 53 -5.40 -15.46 6.50
CA THR A 53 -6.57 -15.05 5.71
C THR A 53 -6.14 -14.38 4.41
N THR A 54 -5.15 -13.49 4.46
CA THR A 54 -4.56 -12.85 3.26
C THR A 54 -3.99 -13.89 2.31
N LYS A 55 -3.13 -14.80 2.80
CA LYS A 55 -2.57 -15.90 1.99
C LYS A 55 -3.66 -16.80 1.40
N GLN A 56 -4.74 -17.07 2.14
CA GLN A 56 -5.88 -17.84 1.64
C GLN A 56 -6.69 -17.12 0.56
N GLN A 57 -6.80 -15.79 0.64
CA GLN A 57 -7.45 -14.97 -0.38
C GLN A 57 -6.61 -14.89 -1.65
N GLU A 58 -5.31 -14.63 -1.53
CA GLU A 58 -4.35 -14.64 -2.64
C GLU A 58 -4.38 -15.97 -3.39
N ASN A 59 -4.50 -17.09 -2.66
CA ASN A 59 -4.51 -18.44 -3.22
C ASN A 59 -5.93 -19.01 -3.39
N GLN A 60 -6.98 -18.18 -3.37
CA GLN A 60 -8.37 -18.66 -3.33
C GLN A 60 -8.73 -19.53 -4.53
N GLU A 61 -8.28 -19.17 -5.74
CA GLU A 61 -8.54 -19.95 -6.95
C GLU A 61 -7.90 -21.35 -6.89
N LEU A 62 -6.65 -21.42 -6.42
CA LEU A 62 -5.91 -22.65 -6.23
C LEU A 62 -6.61 -23.55 -5.19
N ILE A 63 -6.96 -22.98 -4.02
CA ILE A 63 -7.67 -23.68 -2.94
C ILE A 63 -9.01 -24.25 -3.46
N GLN A 64 -9.78 -23.46 -4.22
CA GLN A 64 -11.08 -23.90 -4.74
C GLN A 64 -10.94 -25.04 -5.76
N LEU A 65 -9.93 -24.99 -6.63
CA LEU A 65 -9.65 -26.05 -7.59
C LEU A 65 -9.25 -27.34 -6.90
N VAL A 66 -8.33 -27.26 -5.93
CA VAL A 66 -7.89 -28.41 -5.13
C VAL A 66 -9.09 -29.04 -4.41
N LYS A 67 -9.90 -28.23 -3.71
CA LYS A 67 -11.14 -28.70 -3.06
C LYS A 67 -12.08 -29.42 -4.03
N ALA A 68 -12.29 -28.84 -5.21
CA ALA A 68 -13.21 -29.41 -6.21
C ALA A 68 -12.71 -30.74 -6.78
N GLU A 69 -11.41 -30.87 -7.06
CA GLU A 69 -10.85 -32.13 -7.57
C GLU A 69 -10.82 -33.21 -6.48
N LEU A 70 -10.44 -32.88 -5.25
CA LEU A 70 -10.45 -33.82 -4.13
C LEU A 70 -11.87 -34.32 -3.83
N SER A 71 -12.86 -33.43 -3.83
CA SER A 71 -14.27 -33.81 -3.63
C SER A 71 -14.79 -34.80 -4.68
N ARG A 72 -14.20 -34.84 -5.89
CA ARG A 72 -14.55 -35.83 -6.92
C ARG A 72 -13.90 -37.19 -6.66
N ILE A 73 -12.67 -37.19 -6.17
CA ILE A 73 -11.93 -38.40 -5.85
C ILE A 73 -12.49 -39.08 -4.60
N GLU A 74 -12.84 -38.32 -3.56
CA GLU A 74 -13.49 -38.86 -2.36
C GLU A 74 -14.80 -39.60 -2.66
N LYS A 75 -15.49 -39.24 -3.75
CA LYS A 75 -16.70 -39.95 -4.21
C LYS A 75 -16.41 -41.27 -4.92
N GLN A 76 -15.20 -41.44 -5.45
CA GLN A 76 -14.79 -42.60 -6.24
C GLN A 76 -13.88 -43.56 -5.47
N PHE A 77 -13.20 -43.06 -4.44
CA PHE A 77 -12.22 -43.80 -3.65
C PHE A 77 -12.48 -43.63 -2.16
N HIS A 78 -12.40 -44.72 -1.40
CA HIS A 78 -12.49 -44.68 0.06
C HIS A 78 -11.16 -44.24 0.68
N LEU A 79 -10.99 -42.93 0.85
CA LEU A 79 -9.80 -42.34 1.47
C LEU A 79 -9.98 -42.32 3.00
N THR A 80 -9.61 -43.41 3.68
CA THR A 80 -9.96 -43.61 5.10
C THR A 80 -8.97 -43.00 6.08
N ASN A 81 -7.67 -42.86 5.74
CA ASN A 81 -6.61 -42.54 6.71
C ASN A 81 -5.66 -41.39 6.30
N GLN A 82 -6.00 -40.63 5.26
CA GLN A 82 -5.10 -39.63 4.69
C GLN A 82 -5.45 -38.21 5.15
N LEU A 83 -4.42 -37.38 5.24
CA LEU A 83 -4.51 -35.94 5.43
C LEU A 83 -4.00 -35.26 4.16
N PHE A 84 -4.85 -34.44 3.54
CA PHE A 84 -4.50 -33.63 2.38
C PHE A 84 -4.16 -32.22 2.84
N ILE A 85 -3.05 -31.68 2.35
CA ILE A 85 -2.52 -30.38 2.75
C ILE A 85 -2.12 -29.62 1.50
N LEU A 86 -2.50 -28.36 1.45
CA LEU A 86 -2.09 -27.43 0.40
C LEU A 86 -1.30 -26.30 1.04
N THR A 87 -0.12 -26.01 0.47
CA THR A 87 0.68 -24.85 0.83
C THR A 87 0.69 -23.81 -0.28
N ASP A 88 1.02 -22.56 0.07
CA ASP A 88 1.53 -21.59 -0.89
C ASP A 88 2.97 -21.95 -1.33
N ASN A 89 3.56 -21.13 -2.19
CA ASN A 89 4.94 -21.27 -2.69
C ASN A 89 6.03 -20.99 -1.64
N GLU A 90 5.67 -20.57 -0.43
CA GLU A 90 6.56 -20.32 0.70
C GLU A 90 6.44 -21.40 1.79
N ALA A 91 5.73 -22.50 1.50
CA ALA A 91 5.44 -23.60 2.42
C ALA A 91 4.48 -23.25 3.59
N ASN A 92 3.74 -22.14 3.52
CA ASN A 92 2.70 -21.85 4.50
C ASN A 92 1.47 -22.71 4.18
N ILE A 93 0.98 -23.48 5.15
CA ILE A 93 -0.23 -24.28 4.97
C ILE A 93 -1.44 -23.35 4.86
N ILE A 94 -2.04 -23.29 3.68
CA ILE A 94 -3.21 -22.43 3.38
C ILE A 94 -4.51 -23.22 3.46
N TRP A 95 -4.48 -24.55 3.34
CA TRP A 95 -5.67 -25.38 3.45
C TRP A 95 -5.33 -26.83 3.80
N ARG A 96 -6.21 -27.52 4.53
CA ARG A 96 -6.15 -28.98 4.72
C ARG A 96 -7.54 -29.63 4.83
N THR A 97 -7.61 -30.92 4.56
CA THR A 97 -8.78 -31.78 4.80
C THR A 97 -8.34 -33.23 5.06
N GLY A 98 -9.24 -34.09 5.54
CA GLY A 98 -8.96 -35.52 5.68
C GLY A 98 -9.46 -36.10 7.00
N ASN A 99 -8.97 -37.29 7.34
CA ASN A 99 -9.41 -38.07 8.50
C ASN A 99 -9.23 -37.27 9.82
N TYR A 100 -10.26 -37.29 10.67
CA TYR A 100 -10.27 -36.54 11.94
C TYR A 100 -9.16 -36.98 12.91
N GLN A 101 -8.91 -38.29 13.06
CA GLN A 101 -7.83 -38.80 13.90
C GLN A 101 -6.46 -38.38 13.38
N ALA A 102 -6.24 -38.43 12.06
CA ALA A 102 -5.01 -37.92 11.45
C ALA A 102 -4.83 -36.42 11.72
N ARG A 103 -5.91 -35.62 11.66
CA ARG A 103 -5.85 -34.19 11.99
C ARG A 103 -5.47 -33.93 13.45
N ASP A 104 -5.95 -34.74 14.38
CA ASP A 104 -5.59 -34.61 15.79
C ASP A 104 -4.10 -34.87 16.02
N PHE A 105 -3.55 -35.95 15.46
CA PHE A 105 -2.10 -36.20 15.51
C PHE A 105 -1.30 -35.10 14.80
N ALA A 106 -1.80 -34.58 13.68
CA ALA A 106 -1.17 -33.48 12.96
C ALA A 106 -1.11 -32.20 13.82
N ASN A 107 -2.13 -31.93 14.64
CA ASN A 107 -2.15 -30.78 15.53
C ASN A 107 -1.11 -30.87 16.65
N GLU A 108 -0.68 -32.06 17.07
CA GLU A 108 0.37 -32.24 18.09
C GLU A 108 1.69 -31.58 17.67
N ILE A 109 2.00 -31.64 16.36
CA ILE A 109 3.20 -31.04 15.76
C ILE A 109 2.92 -29.72 15.03
N ALA A 110 1.73 -29.14 15.23
CA ALA A 110 1.24 -27.97 14.51
C ALA A 110 1.32 -28.10 12.98
N PHE A 111 0.97 -29.27 12.45
CA PHE A 111 0.76 -29.49 11.01
C PHE A 111 -0.66 -29.07 10.62
N ARG A 112 -0.87 -27.75 10.62
CA ARG A 112 -2.18 -27.08 10.46
C ARG A 112 -2.05 -25.77 9.70
N GLU A 113 -3.19 -25.24 9.25
CA GLU A 113 -3.27 -23.96 8.55
C GLU A 113 -2.53 -22.84 9.29
N GLY A 114 -1.78 -22.03 8.55
CA GLY A 114 -0.92 -20.96 9.04
C GLY A 114 0.50 -21.40 9.38
N SER A 115 0.77 -22.69 9.52
CA SER A 115 2.11 -23.16 9.91
C SER A 115 3.03 -23.23 8.69
N ASN A 116 4.27 -22.75 8.81
CA ASN A 116 5.26 -22.85 7.74
C ASN A 116 6.02 -24.18 7.83
N TRP A 117 6.02 -24.95 6.74
CA TRP A 117 6.60 -26.28 6.66
C TRP A 117 7.77 -26.38 5.67
N SER A 118 8.50 -25.28 5.48
CA SER A 118 9.72 -25.30 4.66
C SER A 118 10.83 -26.11 5.33
N GLU A 119 11.83 -26.57 4.54
CA GLU A 119 12.99 -27.29 5.10
C GLU A 119 13.76 -26.44 6.11
N LEU A 120 13.77 -25.12 5.96
CA LEU A 120 14.45 -24.19 6.87
C LEU A 120 13.76 -24.08 8.24
N GLU A 121 12.45 -24.32 8.29
CA GLU A 121 11.67 -24.14 9.52
C GLU A 121 11.47 -25.45 10.28
N VAL A 122 11.30 -26.59 9.58
CA VAL A 122 10.95 -27.88 10.18
C VAL A 122 11.96 -29.00 9.86
N GLY A 123 12.86 -28.75 8.93
CA GLY A 123 13.79 -29.74 8.41
C GLY A 123 13.19 -30.60 7.30
N THR A 124 13.92 -31.62 6.86
CA THR A 124 13.53 -32.54 5.78
C THR A 124 12.10 -33.06 5.94
N ASN A 125 11.25 -32.64 5.00
CA ASN A 125 9.85 -33.02 4.87
C ASN A 125 9.46 -32.94 3.37
N ALA A 126 8.30 -33.51 2.99
CA ALA A 126 7.98 -33.71 1.58
C ALA A 126 7.68 -32.39 0.88
N ILE A 127 6.96 -31.48 1.55
CA ILE A 127 6.64 -30.14 1.06
C ILE A 127 7.93 -29.38 0.74
N GLY A 128 8.85 -29.33 1.69
CA GLY A 128 10.11 -28.62 1.55
C GLY A 128 11.01 -29.21 0.46
N LEU A 129 11.07 -30.55 0.34
CA LEU A 129 11.79 -31.21 -0.75
C LEU A 129 11.19 -30.82 -2.11
N ALA A 130 9.86 -30.82 -2.24
CA ALA A 130 9.18 -30.55 -3.51
C ALA A 130 9.37 -29.11 -3.96
N LEU A 131 9.39 -28.17 -3.00
CA LEU A 131 9.74 -26.77 -3.27
C LEU A 131 11.17 -26.62 -3.80
N ARG A 132 12.12 -27.40 -3.26
CA ARG A 132 13.53 -27.30 -3.64
C ARG A 132 13.84 -27.97 -4.97
N SER A 133 13.27 -29.14 -5.23
CA SER A 133 13.54 -29.92 -6.45
C SER A 133 12.66 -29.50 -7.63
N LYS A 134 11.51 -28.87 -7.38
CA LYS A 134 10.42 -28.70 -8.37
C LYS A 134 9.93 -30.05 -8.93
N GLU A 135 10.10 -31.14 -8.19
CA GLU A 135 9.70 -32.50 -8.56
C GLU A 135 8.72 -33.10 -7.53
N ASP A 136 8.11 -34.24 -7.88
CA ASP A 136 7.27 -35.00 -6.96
C ASP A 136 8.13 -35.77 -5.96
N GLU A 137 7.84 -35.60 -4.67
CA GLU A 137 8.69 -36.10 -3.60
C GLU A 137 7.91 -37.00 -2.66
N CYS A 138 8.52 -38.09 -2.25
CA CYS A 138 8.00 -38.91 -1.16
C CYS A 138 9.11 -39.21 -0.16
N LEU A 139 8.75 -39.20 1.11
CA LEU A 139 9.57 -39.75 2.17
C LEU A 139 8.71 -40.39 3.27
N ALA A 140 9.29 -41.32 4.00
CA ALA A 140 8.60 -42.13 4.99
C ALA A 140 9.32 -42.07 6.34
N LEU A 141 8.53 -41.90 7.40
CA LEU A 141 8.91 -42.15 8.78
C LEU A 141 10.28 -41.54 9.13
N GLU A 142 11.28 -42.40 9.30
CA GLU A 142 12.63 -42.10 9.76
C GLU A 142 13.48 -41.31 8.74
N GLU A 143 12.94 -40.99 7.56
CA GLU A 143 13.58 -40.08 6.59
C GLU A 143 13.36 -38.59 6.93
N HIS A 144 12.42 -38.27 7.82
CA HIS A 144 12.20 -36.89 8.30
C HIS A 144 13.35 -36.42 9.19
N TYR A 145 13.74 -35.15 9.06
CA TYR A 145 14.80 -34.56 9.87
C TYR A 145 14.36 -34.35 11.33
N SER A 146 13.19 -33.76 11.56
CA SER A 146 12.65 -33.55 12.90
C SER A 146 12.17 -34.87 13.51
N ALA A 147 12.56 -35.12 14.76
CA ALA A 147 12.13 -36.26 15.57
C ALA A 147 10.60 -36.37 15.67
N ALA A 148 9.89 -35.25 15.74
CA ALA A 148 8.43 -35.21 15.90
C ALA A 148 7.70 -35.66 14.62
N SER A 149 8.31 -35.45 13.45
CA SER A 149 7.75 -35.82 12.15
C SER A 149 7.98 -37.29 11.78
N ARG A 150 8.84 -38.02 12.50
CA ARG A 150 9.25 -39.40 12.14
C ARG A 150 8.17 -40.48 12.30
N LYS A 151 6.96 -40.11 12.73
CA LYS A 151 5.77 -40.96 12.71
C LYS A 151 4.94 -40.80 11.44
N TRP A 152 5.30 -39.89 10.55
CA TRP A 152 4.56 -39.55 9.35
C TRP A 152 5.23 -40.10 8.11
N SER A 153 4.44 -40.50 7.13
CA SER A 153 4.90 -40.67 5.75
C SER A 153 4.16 -39.69 4.88
N CYS A 154 4.88 -39.00 4.01
CA CYS A 154 4.41 -37.85 3.25
C CYS A 154 4.76 -38.03 1.77
N ALA A 155 3.84 -37.63 0.91
CA ALA A 155 4.01 -37.51 -0.52
C ALA A 155 3.58 -36.09 -0.90
N ALA A 156 4.45 -35.35 -1.59
CA ALA A 156 4.19 -33.97 -1.98
C ALA A 156 4.46 -33.80 -3.48
N SER A 157 3.63 -33.01 -4.15
CA SER A 157 3.77 -32.70 -5.57
C SER A 157 3.54 -31.21 -5.79
N PRO A 158 4.44 -30.52 -6.52
CA PRO A 158 4.30 -29.11 -6.80
C PRO A 158 3.20 -28.86 -7.84
N ILE A 159 2.45 -27.78 -7.64
CA ILE A 159 1.50 -27.25 -8.62
C ILE A 159 2.20 -26.10 -9.33
N LEU A 160 2.33 -26.22 -10.64
CA LEU A 160 3.14 -25.34 -11.47
C LEU A 160 2.27 -24.40 -12.32
N ASP A 161 2.74 -23.17 -12.51
CA ASP A 161 2.18 -22.22 -13.46
C ASP A 161 2.68 -22.48 -14.90
N GLU A 162 2.31 -21.61 -15.83
CA GLU A 162 2.78 -21.70 -17.21
C GLU A 162 4.27 -21.44 -17.44
N ASN A 163 4.95 -20.85 -16.46
CA ASN A 163 6.37 -20.52 -16.50
C ASN A 163 7.23 -21.56 -15.76
N ASN A 164 6.63 -22.67 -15.32
CA ASN A 164 7.30 -23.69 -14.51
C ASN A 164 7.72 -23.19 -13.11
N GLU A 165 6.99 -22.20 -12.59
CA GLU A 165 7.10 -21.70 -11.23
C GLU A 165 6.07 -22.33 -10.31
N ILE A 166 6.43 -22.53 -9.05
CA ILE A 166 5.57 -23.17 -8.06
C ILE A 166 4.51 -22.16 -7.59
N LEU A 167 3.25 -22.53 -7.74
CA LEU A 167 2.10 -21.82 -7.16
C LEU A 167 1.81 -22.29 -5.73
N GLY A 168 2.04 -23.58 -5.48
CA GLY A 168 1.85 -24.20 -4.18
C GLY A 168 2.21 -25.69 -4.24
N VAL A 169 2.19 -26.37 -3.09
CA VAL A 169 2.46 -27.80 -3.02
C VAL A 169 1.25 -28.52 -2.43
N LEU A 170 0.81 -29.58 -3.10
CA LEU A 170 -0.19 -30.49 -2.56
C LEU A 170 0.52 -31.68 -1.91
N ASP A 171 0.20 -31.95 -0.66
CA ASP A 171 0.77 -33.02 0.14
C ASP A 171 -0.33 -33.99 0.62
N ILE A 172 0.04 -35.27 0.66
CA ILE A 172 -0.71 -36.35 1.29
C ILE A 172 0.14 -36.93 2.39
N SER A 173 -0.40 -36.88 3.60
CA SER A 173 0.26 -37.35 4.81
C SER A 173 -0.52 -38.47 5.49
N THR A 174 0.21 -39.47 5.99
CA THR A 174 -0.34 -40.64 6.69
C THR A 174 0.42 -40.90 7.98
N TYR A 175 -0.30 -41.24 9.05
CA TYR A 175 0.28 -41.44 10.38
C TYR A 175 0.56 -42.92 10.67
N GLN A 176 1.75 -43.22 11.19
CA GLN A 176 2.23 -44.54 11.60
C GLN A 176 2.11 -45.65 10.53
N ASN A 177 2.09 -45.28 9.26
CA ASN A 177 2.13 -46.21 8.14
C ASN A 177 2.87 -45.59 6.94
N SER A 178 3.19 -46.38 5.93
CA SER A 178 3.92 -45.95 4.72
C SER A 178 3.01 -45.75 3.50
N THR A 179 1.69 -45.76 3.67
CA THR A 179 0.71 -45.80 2.56
C THR A 179 0.59 -44.49 1.79
N ALA A 180 1.26 -43.41 2.23
CA ALA A 180 1.44 -42.21 1.41
C ALA A 180 2.09 -42.55 0.04
N LYS A 181 3.00 -43.54 -0.01
CA LYS A 181 3.59 -44.04 -1.26
C LYS A 181 2.54 -44.64 -2.20
N ASP A 182 1.53 -45.31 -1.65
CA ASP A 182 0.45 -45.91 -2.43
C ASP A 182 -0.45 -44.85 -3.08
N SER A 183 -0.45 -43.63 -2.52
CA SER A 183 -1.21 -42.47 -3.01
C SER A 183 -0.37 -41.52 -3.86
N PHE A 184 0.91 -41.83 -4.09
CA PHE A 184 1.83 -40.95 -4.82
C PHE A 184 1.38 -40.70 -6.26
N LEU A 185 1.00 -41.75 -6.99
CA LEU A 185 0.51 -41.60 -8.36
C LEU A 185 -0.78 -40.77 -8.44
N LEU A 186 -1.70 -40.97 -7.48
CA LEU A 186 -2.94 -40.20 -7.38
C LEU A 186 -2.64 -38.71 -7.17
N LEU A 187 -1.66 -38.41 -6.32
CA LEU A 187 -1.21 -37.04 -6.05
C LEU A 187 -0.64 -36.38 -7.31
N THR A 188 0.29 -37.04 -8.00
CA THR A 188 0.86 -36.54 -9.27
C THR A 188 -0.21 -36.29 -10.33
N MET A 189 -1.17 -37.20 -10.47
CA MET A 189 -2.29 -37.03 -11.40
C MET A 189 -3.17 -35.82 -11.04
N LEU A 190 -3.42 -35.64 -9.74
CA LEU A 190 -4.20 -34.52 -9.20
C LEU A 190 -3.54 -33.18 -9.47
N THR A 191 -2.27 -33.03 -9.08
CA THR A 191 -1.52 -31.79 -9.27
C THR A 191 -1.38 -31.45 -10.74
N GLN A 192 -1.03 -32.42 -11.59
CA GLN A 192 -0.98 -32.20 -13.05
C GLN A 192 -2.33 -31.73 -13.61
N LYS A 193 -3.44 -32.32 -13.16
CA LYS A 193 -4.78 -31.90 -13.58
C LYS A 193 -5.10 -30.47 -13.12
N ILE A 194 -4.73 -30.11 -11.89
CA ILE A 194 -4.92 -28.76 -11.36
C ILE A 194 -4.08 -27.74 -12.13
N SER A 195 -2.78 -28.01 -12.35
CA SER A 195 -1.89 -27.17 -13.17
C SER A 195 -2.46 -26.97 -14.57
N ASN A 196 -2.92 -28.05 -15.23
CA ASN A 196 -3.54 -27.96 -16.55
C ASN A 196 -4.82 -27.11 -16.57
N GLN A 197 -5.64 -27.17 -15.51
CA GLN A 197 -6.83 -26.35 -15.41
C GLN A 197 -6.51 -24.87 -15.18
N LEU A 198 -5.52 -24.57 -14.34
CA LEU A 198 -5.03 -23.20 -14.13
C LEU A 198 -4.48 -22.62 -15.43
N MET A 199 -3.60 -23.36 -16.12
CA MET A 199 -3.09 -23.01 -17.44
C MET A 199 -4.24 -22.71 -18.42
N LYS A 200 -5.23 -23.61 -18.52
CA LYS A 200 -6.38 -23.43 -19.42
C LYS A 200 -7.18 -22.18 -19.07
N ARG A 201 -7.41 -21.90 -17.78
CA ARG A 201 -8.09 -20.69 -17.32
C ARG A 201 -7.29 -19.43 -17.63
N HIS A 202 -5.98 -19.46 -17.43
CA HIS A 202 -5.10 -18.34 -17.74
C HIS A 202 -5.10 -18.02 -19.23
N ILE A 203 -4.94 -19.04 -20.09
CA ILE A 203 -5.04 -18.91 -21.55
C ILE A 203 -6.42 -18.35 -21.94
N GLN A 204 -7.50 -18.84 -21.34
CA GLN A 204 -8.84 -18.34 -21.62
C GLN A 204 -9.00 -16.87 -21.23
N ARG A 205 -8.59 -16.46 -20.02
CA ARG A 205 -8.64 -15.06 -19.58
C ARG A 205 -7.84 -14.15 -20.51
N ARG A 206 -6.65 -14.59 -20.91
CA ARG A 206 -5.80 -13.86 -21.85
C ARG A 206 -6.45 -13.73 -23.23
N ASN A 207 -7.06 -14.80 -23.75
CA ASN A 207 -7.78 -14.75 -25.02
C ASN A 207 -9.01 -13.85 -24.94
N ASP A 208 -9.76 -13.92 -23.84
CA ASP A 208 -10.90 -13.05 -23.57
C ASP A 208 -10.48 -11.58 -23.51
N LEU A 209 -9.33 -11.30 -22.89
CA LEU A 209 -8.75 -9.97 -22.81
C LEU A 209 -8.28 -9.48 -24.18
N LEU A 210 -7.65 -10.34 -25.01
CA LEU A 210 -7.27 -9.99 -26.38
C LEU A 210 -8.49 -9.73 -27.26
N GLU A 211 -9.55 -10.52 -27.13
CA GLU A 211 -10.82 -10.30 -27.83
C GLU A 211 -11.48 -8.99 -27.40
N TYR A 212 -11.48 -8.71 -26.09
CA TYR A 212 -11.94 -7.44 -25.54
C TYR A 212 -11.11 -6.28 -26.12
N ALA A 213 -9.78 -6.37 -26.07
CA ALA A 213 -8.86 -5.34 -26.53
C ALA A 213 -8.98 -5.05 -28.03
N LYS A 214 -9.25 -6.06 -28.87
CA LYS A 214 -9.54 -5.88 -30.31
C LYS A 214 -10.73 -4.97 -30.59
N SER A 215 -11.69 -4.89 -29.66
CA SER A 215 -12.88 -4.06 -29.80
C SER A 215 -12.62 -2.58 -29.47
N PHE A 216 -11.41 -2.24 -29.02
CA PHE A 216 -11.00 -0.87 -28.70
C PHE A 216 -10.01 -0.37 -29.75
N LEU A 217 -10.40 0.69 -30.46
CA LEU A 217 -9.55 1.45 -31.39
C LEU A 217 -8.82 2.62 -30.69
N GLU A 218 -8.87 2.67 -29.35
CA GLU A 218 -8.35 3.79 -28.54
C GLU A 218 -6.85 3.61 -28.21
N GLU A 219 -6.16 4.74 -27.95
CA GLU A 219 -4.79 4.84 -27.42
C GLU A 219 -4.70 4.33 -25.97
N VAL A 220 -4.71 3.01 -25.79
CA VAL A 220 -4.87 2.36 -24.49
C VAL A 220 -3.94 1.15 -24.37
N LEU A 221 -3.31 1.02 -23.20
CA LEU A 221 -2.52 -0.14 -22.80
C LEU A 221 -3.43 -1.18 -22.14
N PHE A 222 -3.23 -2.45 -22.47
CA PHE A 222 -3.90 -3.56 -21.79
C PHE A 222 -2.90 -4.40 -21.03
N CYS A 223 -3.25 -4.74 -19.80
CA CYS A 223 -2.49 -5.66 -18.96
C CYS A 223 -3.34 -6.86 -18.57
N ASP A 224 -2.73 -8.03 -18.40
CA ASP A 224 -3.40 -9.19 -17.80
C ASP A 224 -3.68 -8.99 -16.30
N ALA A 225 -4.30 -9.98 -15.67
CA ALA A 225 -4.61 -9.95 -14.23
C ALA A 225 -3.35 -9.90 -13.34
N HIS A 226 -2.17 -10.22 -13.89
CA HIS A 226 -0.86 -10.13 -13.22
C HIS A 226 -0.12 -8.83 -13.56
N PHE A 227 -0.81 -7.84 -14.12
CA PHE A 227 -0.27 -6.54 -14.53
C PHE A 227 0.79 -6.62 -15.63
N ARG A 228 0.87 -7.73 -16.36
CA ARG A 228 1.77 -7.86 -17.51
C ARG A 228 1.15 -7.22 -18.73
N ILE A 229 1.88 -6.34 -19.40
CA ILE A 229 1.42 -5.67 -20.61
C ILE A 229 1.21 -6.72 -21.70
N ILE A 230 0.00 -6.81 -22.24
CA ILE A 230 -0.35 -7.75 -23.33
C ILE A 230 -0.56 -7.03 -24.67
N GLN A 231 -0.86 -5.73 -24.64
CA GLN A 231 -1.02 -4.91 -25.84
C GLN A 231 -0.56 -3.48 -25.54
N VAL A 232 0.27 -2.95 -26.45
CA VAL A 232 0.77 -1.58 -26.44
C VAL A 232 0.24 -0.86 -27.68
N PRO A 233 -0.36 0.33 -27.55
CA PRO A 233 -0.78 1.10 -28.71
C PRO A 233 0.44 1.64 -29.46
N PRO A 234 0.40 1.79 -30.80
CA PRO A 234 1.56 2.18 -31.60
C PRO A 234 2.24 3.46 -31.14
N SER A 235 1.51 4.45 -30.62
CA SER A 235 2.09 5.72 -30.15
C SER A 235 2.96 5.59 -28.89
N MET A 236 2.89 4.45 -28.19
CA MET A 236 3.57 4.19 -26.92
C MET A 236 4.60 3.07 -27.02
N ALA A 237 4.85 2.55 -28.22
CA ALA A 237 5.74 1.40 -28.45
C ALA A 237 7.18 1.63 -27.98
N ASP A 238 7.67 2.89 -28.01
CA ASP A 238 9.02 3.25 -27.56
C ASP A 238 9.16 3.26 -26.03
N GLN A 239 8.06 3.39 -25.29
CA GLN A 239 8.07 3.51 -23.82
C GLN A 239 7.65 2.23 -23.10
N PHE A 240 6.78 1.42 -23.71
CA PHE A 240 6.19 0.24 -23.10
C PHE A 240 6.36 -0.97 -24.01
N HIS A 241 6.64 -2.12 -23.41
CA HIS A 241 6.87 -3.37 -24.12
C HIS A 241 6.03 -4.49 -23.54
N ILE A 242 5.58 -5.40 -24.41
CA ILE A 242 4.78 -6.57 -24.03
C ILE A 242 5.56 -7.43 -23.03
N GLY A 243 4.88 -7.94 -21.99
CA GLY A 243 5.44 -8.78 -20.93
C GLY A 243 6.04 -8.01 -19.75
N GLN A 244 6.18 -6.69 -19.86
CA GLN A 244 6.62 -5.87 -18.73
C GLN A 244 5.55 -5.79 -17.64
N ASP A 245 5.97 -5.69 -16.37
CA ASP A 245 5.06 -5.46 -15.23
C ASP A 245 4.75 -3.96 -15.11
N MET A 246 3.49 -3.58 -15.35
CA MET A 246 3.05 -2.20 -15.34
C MET A 246 3.32 -1.52 -14.00
N ARG A 247 3.22 -2.25 -12.87
CA ARG A 247 3.42 -1.69 -11.52
C ARG A 247 4.85 -1.21 -11.29
N LYS A 248 5.82 -1.78 -12.00
CA LYS A 248 7.24 -1.41 -11.90
C LYS A 248 7.61 -0.22 -12.79
N ILE A 249 6.82 0.04 -13.83
CA ILE A 249 7.15 1.02 -14.87
C ILE A 249 6.32 2.29 -14.73
N ILE A 250 5.09 2.16 -14.23
CA ILE A 250 4.18 3.27 -14.06
C ILE A 250 4.74 4.23 -13.00
N SER A 251 5.26 5.37 -13.46
CA SER A 251 5.84 6.38 -12.58
C SER A 251 4.77 7.32 -12.04
N SER A 252 5.01 7.91 -10.87
CA SER A 252 4.12 8.94 -10.31
C SER A 252 4.01 10.21 -11.15
N ALA A 253 4.82 10.35 -12.21
CA ALA A 253 4.75 11.45 -13.16
C ALA A 253 3.78 11.18 -14.34
N MET A 254 3.28 9.95 -14.50
CA MET A 254 2.35 9.57 -15.56
C MET A 254 0.90 9.75 -15.10
N ILE A 255 0.10 10.47 -15.88
CA ILE A 255 -1.34 10.61 -15.63
C ILE A 255 -2.05 9.47 -16.38
N TYR A 256 -2.79 8.64 -15.66
CA TYR A 256 -3.52 7.52 -16.25
C TYR A 256 -4.81 7.19 -15.52
N ASP A 257 -5.78 6.65 -16.25
CA ASP A 257 -6.89 5.91 -15.66
C ASP A 257 -6.62 4.41 -15.77
N GLN A 258 -6.85 3.69 -14.66
CA GLN A 258 -6.84 2.23 -14.61
C GLN A 258 -8.24 1.72 -14.35
N GLU A 259 -8.72 0.83 -15.22
CA GLU A 259 -10.02 0.16 -15.07
C GLU A 259 -9.81 -1.36 -15.05
N SER A 260 -10.52 -2.05 -14.15
CA SER A 260 -10.58 -3.50 -14.15
C SER A 260 -11.50 -3.99 -15.26
N ILE A 261 -11.04 -4.97 -16.04
CA ILE A 261 -11.82 -5.58 -17.11
C ILE A 261 -12.38 -6.91 -16.59
N MET A 262 -13.70 -7.00 -16.53
CA MET A 262 -14.42 -8.16 -16.04
C MET A 262 -15.18 -8.84 -17.19
N ARG A 263 -15.13 -10.17 -17.28
CA ARG A 263 -16.00 -10.98 -18.14
C ARG A 263 -16.61 -12.10 -17.32
N ASN A 264 -17.93 -12.27 -17.36
CA ASN A 264 -18.66 -13.26 -16.56
C ASN A 264 -18.33 -13.22 -15.05
N ARG A 265 -18.19 -12.02 -14.47
CA ARG A 265 -17.77 -11.77 -13.06
C ARG A 265 -16.34 -12.23 -12.71
N GLN A 266 -15.52 -12.54 -13.71
CA GLN A 266 -14.12 -12.88 -13.54
C GLN A 266 -13.24 -11.74 -14.05
N LEU A 267 -12.22 -11.37 -13.28
CA LEU A 267 -11.20 -10.42 -13.71
C LEU A 267 -10.37 -11.05 -14.84
N ILE A 268 -10.37 -10.43 -16.01
CA ILE A 268 -9.58 -10.87 -17.17
C ILE A 268 -8.36 -9.98 -17.43
N GLY A 269 -8.33 -8.76 -16.89
CA GLY A 269 -7.18 -7.86 -16.98
C GLY A 269 -7.49 -6.43 -16.58
N TYR A 270 -6.63 -5.51 -16.98
CA TYR A 270 -6.74 -4.08 -16.71
C TYR A 270 -6.57 -3.26 -17.99
N LYS A 271 -7.34 -2.18 -18.09
CA LYS A 271 -7.24 -1.14 -19.11
C LYS A 271 -6.50 0.06 -18.52
N TYR A 272 -5.44 0.51 -19.17
CA TYR A 272 -4.69 1.72 -18.81
C TYR A 272 -4.83 2.78 -19.90
N LYS A 273 -5.51 3.88 -19.60
CA LYS A 273 -5.61 5.04 -20.48
C LYS A 273 -4.63 6.10 -20.02
N LEU A 274 -3.51 6.27 -20.74
CA LEU A 274 -2.54 7.30 -20.42
C LEU A 274 -2.98 8.64 -21.02
N TYR A 275 -3.00 9.68 -20.20
CA TYR A 275 -3.33 11.03 -20.64
C TYR A 275 -2.05 11.74 -21.08
N GLN A 276 -1.74 11.62 -22.37
CA GLN A 276 -0.73 12.46 -23.00
C GLN A 276 -1.30 13.86 -23.21
N VAL A 277 -0.91 14.83 -22.38
CA VAL A 277 -1.03 16.23 -22.79
C VAL A 277 0.19 16.53 -23.65
N LYS A 278 0.15 16.31 -24.97
CA LYS A 278 1.29 16.69 -25.83
C LYS A 278 1.45 18.21 -25.77
N ASN A 279 2.58 18.70 -25.26
CA ASN A 279 3.02 20.05 -25.62
C ASN A 279 3.46 20.03 -27.10
N GLU A 280 3.35 21.16 -27.81
CA GLU A 280 3.70 21.32 -29.24
C GLU A 280 5.14 20.88 -29.61
N LYS A 281 5.98 20.55 -28.61
CA LYS A 281 7.34 20.04 -28.73
C LYS A 281 7.51 18.55 -28.42
N GLY A 282 6.43 17.77 -28.25
CA GLY A 282 6.49 16.32 -28.03
C GLY A 282 6.85 15.87 -26.60
N ASN A 283 7.05 16.79 -25.66
CA ASN A 283 7.30 16.44 -24.25
C ASN A 283 6.00 16.29 -23.46
N THR A 284 5.90 15.24 -22.66
CA THR A 284 4.83 15.03 -21.66
C THR A 284 4.99 16.04 -20.52
N PRO A 285 3.93 16.79 -20.15
CA PRO A 285 3.98 17.77 -19.10
C PRO A 285 4.08 17.09 -17.75
N THR A 286 4.79 17.75 -16.85
CA THR A 286 5.10 17.22 -15.53
C THR A 286 4.07 17.71 -14.53
N TYR A 287 3.47 16.80 -13.78
CA TYR A 287 2.60 17.10 -12.65
C TYR A 287 3.02 16.22 -11.47
N PRO A 288 3.56 16.79 -10.39
CA PRO A 288 4.08 16.01 -9.25
C PRO A 288 2.99 15.56 -8.27
N GLY A 289 1.72 15.92 -8.50
CA GLY A 289 0.59 15.56 -7.65
C GLY A 289 -0.04 14.21 -8.00
N VAL A 290 -1.14 13.88 -7.32
CA VAL A 290 -1.90 12.65 -7.57
C VAL A 290 -2.79 12.80 -8.80
N ALA A 291 -2.74 11.83 -9.71
CA ALA A 291 -3.58 11.79 -10.88
C ALA A 291 -5.07 11.85 -10.48
N SER A 292 -5.80 12.73 -11.16
CA SER A 292 -7.20 13.02 -10.86
C SER A 292 -8.13 12.18 -11.73
N ARG A 293 -9.17 11.61 -11.13
CA ARG A 293 -10.30 10.99 -11.84
C ARG A 293 -11.43 11.98 -12.12
N SER A 294 -11.40 13.15 -11.46
CA SER A 294 -12.39 14.19 -11.69
C SER A 294 -12.15 14.92 -13.02
N LYS A 295 -13.16 14.92 -13.90
CA LYS A 295 -13.10 15.61 -15.21
C LYS A 295 -12.88 17.11 -15.06
N SER A 296 -13.47 17.73 -14.04
CA SER A 296 -13.33 19.17 -13.78
C SER A 296 -11.89 19.53 -13.40
N TYR A 297 -11.26 18.71 -12.57
CA TYR A 297 -9.87 18.92 -12.16
C TYR A 297 -8.88 18.60 -13.29
N GLN A 298 -9.15 17.60 -14.12
CA GLN A 298 -8.38 17.35 -15.34
C GLN A 298 -8.42 18.55 -16.31
N GLN A 299 -9.59 19.17 -16.51
CA GLN A 299 -9.73 20.39 -17.29
C GLN A 299 -8.95 21.56 -16.67
N PHE A 300 -9.01 21.71 -15.35
CA PHE A 300 -8.21 22.69 -14.61
C PHE A 300 -6.71 22.47 -14.83
N LEU A 301 -6.20 21.24 -14.73
CA LEU A 301 -4.79 20.91 -14.98
C LEU A 301 -4.37 21.27 -16.42
N ASN A 302 -5.21 20.98 -17.41
CA ASN A 302 -4.94 21.37 -18.79
C ASN A 302 -4.83 22.90 -18.95
N GLN A 303 -5.68 23.65 -18.24
CA GLN A 303 -5.62 25.11 -18.23
C GLN A 303 -4.33 25.61 -17.55
N VAL A 304 -3.93 24.99 -16.43
CA VAL A 304 -2.66 25.27 -15.74
C VAL A 304 -1.46 25.04 -16.66
N ILE A 305 -1.42 23.90 -17.37
CA ILE A 305 -0.34 23.57 -18.30
C ILE A 305 -0.29 24.58 -19.46
N LYS A 306 -1.43 24.97 -20.02
CA LYS A 306 -1.49 26.00 -21.06
C LYS A 306 -0.91 27.33 -20.57
N VAL A 307 -1.33 27.76 -19.39
CA VAL A 307 -0.88 29.00 -18.74
C VAL A 307 0.62 28.93 -18.40
N ALA A 308 1.13 27.75 -18.04
CA ALA A 308 2.54 27.53 -17.74
C ALA A 308 3.49 27.90 -18.89
N THR A 309 3.03 27.84 -20.15
CA THR A 309 3.84 28.19 -21.33
C THR A 309 4.13 29.70 -21.49
N THR A 310 3.38 30.55 -20.78
CA THR A 310 3.54 32.01 -20.83
C THR A 310 4.61 32.51 -19.86
N SER A 311 5.05 33.77 -19.99
CA SER A 311 5.96 34.43 -19.03
C SER A 311 5.25 35.40 -18.08
N VAL A 312 3.94 35.57 -18.20
CA VAL A 312 3.17 36.54 -17.39
C VAL A 312 3.08 36.09 -15.93
N PRO A 313 2.85 37.04 -14.99
CA PRO A 313 2.50 36.70 -13.61
C PRO A 313 1.26 35.83 -13.54
N ILE A 314 1.30 34.80 -12.68
CA ILE A 314 0.17 33.91 -12.44
C ILE A 314 -0.24 33.97 -10.97
N HIS A 315 -1.54 34.15 -10.75
CA HIS A 315 -2.15 34.06 -9.43
C HIS A 315 -2.93 32.74 -9.27
N ILE A 316 -2.58 31.97 -8.24
CA ILE A 316 -3.23 30.74 -7.84
C ILE A 316 -4.17 31.05 -6.68
N PHE A 317 -5.47 30.95 -6.93
CA PHE A 317 -6.48 31.05 -5.87
C PHE A 317 -6.92 29.64 -5.45
N GLY A 318 -6.90 29.36 -4.15
CA GLY A 318 -7.40 28.09 -3.64
C GLY A 318 -7.40 28.01 -2.12
N GLU A 319 -8.35 27.25 -1.60
CA GLU A 319 -8.52 27.05 -0.15
C GLU A 319 -7.26 26.46 0.51
N SER A 320 -7.19 26.57 1.83
CA SER A 320 -6.09 25.98 2.60
C SER A 320 -6.05 24.46 2.39
N GLY A 321 -4.85 23.92 2.18
CA GLY A 321 -4.66 22.48 1.95
C GLY A 321 -5.08 21.95 0.56
N SER A 322 -5.40 22.83 -0.40
CA SER A 322 -5.83 22.42 -1.76
C SER A 322 -4.71 22.01 -2.71
N GLY A 323 -3.44 22.24 -2.35
CA GLY A 323 -2.27 21.86 -3.16
C GLY A 323 -1.66 23.00 -4.01
N LYS A 324 -1.74 24.26 -3.55
CA LYS A 324 -1.18 25.43 -4.27
C LYS A 324 0.30 25.29 -4.60
N GLU A 325 1.10 24.72 -3.70
CA GLU A 325 2.52 24.46 -3.92
C GLU A 325 2.75 23.47 -5.08
N ILE A 326 2.00 22.36 -5.14
CA ILE A 326 2.05 21.39 -6.24
C ILE A 326 1.71 22.05 -7.58
N ILE A 327 0.72 22.95 -7.60
CA ILE A 327 0.37 23.71 -8.81
C ILE A 327 1.47 24.70 -9.19
N SER A 328 2.15 25.34 -8.24
CA SER A 328 3.30 26.22 -8.53
C SER A 328 4.46 25.45 -9.17
N GLN A 329 4.76 24.25 -8.66
CA GLN A 329 5.77 23.36 -9.23
C GLN A 329 5.38 22.90 -10.64
N THR A 330 4.10 22.57 -10.84
CA THR A 330 3.54 22.21 -12.15
C THR A 330 3.72 23.36 -13.16
N ILE A 331 3.42 24.59 -12.76
CA ILE A 331 3.61 25.76 -13.63
C ILE A 331 5.08 25.94 -13.98
N HIS A 332 5.98 25.85 -12.99
CA HIS A 332 7.41 26.02 -13.22
C HIS A 332 7.99 24.95 -14.16
N GLN A 333 7.71 23.67 -13.90
CA GLN A 333 8.25 22.54 -14.68
C GLN A 333 7.79 22.55 -16.14
N ASN A 334 6.61 23.11 -16.41
CA ASN A 334 6.05 23.22 -17.75
C ASN A 334 6.30 24.59 -18.41
N SER A 335 7.21 25.39 -17.84
CA SER A 335 7.51 26.74 -18.33
C SER A 335 8.77 26.84 -19.19
N PRO A 336 8.97 27.96 -19.90
CA PRO A 336 10.26 28.28 -20.51
C PRO A 336 11.41 28.40 -19.50
N GLN A 337 11.12 28.78 -18.24
CA GLN A 337 12.09 28.94 -17.14
C GLN A 337 12.32 27.67 -16.32
N LYS A 338 11.85 26.50 -16.78
CA LYS A 338 11.96 25.21 -16.04
C LYS A 338 13.39 24.77 -15.67
N ASN A 339 14.40 25.30 -16.35
CA ASN A 339 15.81 25.00 -16.08
C ASN A 339 16.42 25.97 -15.05
N GLY A 340 15.73 27.07 -14.72
CA GLY A 340 16.12 28.00 -13.67
C GLY A 340 15.60 27.56 -12.29
N PRO A 341 15.98 28.28 -11.22
CA PRO A 341 15.54 27.93 -9.87
C PRO A 341 14.05 28.20 -9.66
N LEU A 342 13.39 27.37 -8.84
CA LEU A 342 12.08 27.67 -8.25
C LEU A 342 12.30 28.06 -6.79
N ILE A 343 12.18 29.35 -6.49
CA ILE A 343 12.35 29.89 -5.14
C ILE A 343 10.98 30.16 -4.54
N ALA A 344 10.66 29.47 -3.45
CA ALA A 344 9.40 29.62 -2.73
C ALA A 344 9.59 30.36 -1.40
N ILE A 345 8.62 31.21 -1.05
CA ILE A 345 8.52 31.85 0.25
C ILE A 345 7.05 31.97 0.65
N ASN A 346 6.76 31.66 1.91
CA ASN A 346 5.43 31.85 2.49
C ASN A 346 5.40 33.18 3.25
N CYS A 347 4.55 34.10 2.81
CA CYS A 347 4.48 35.46 3.34
C CYS A 347 3.76 35.54 4.69
N GLY A 348 2.95 34.54 5.06
CA GLY A 348 2.23 34.47 6.32
C GLY A 348 3.00 33.78 7.45
N ALA A 349 3.99 32.95 7.13
CA ALA A 349 4.76 32.17 8.11
C ALA A 349 5.91 32.94 8.78
N ILE A 350 6.28 34.11 8.25
CA ILE A 350 7.47 34.87 8.66
C ILE A 350 7.02 36.21 9.27
N SER A 351 7.63 36.62 10.38
CA SER A 351 7.38 37.95 10.96
C SER A 351 7.79 39.05 9.98
N GLU A 352 7.10 40.20 10.00
CA GLU A 352 7.34 41.32 9.07
C GLU A 352 8.83 41.70 8.90
N ASN A 353 9.57 41.87 10.00
CA ASN A 353 10.98 42.26 9.95
C ASN A 353 11.88 41.19 9.30
N LEU A 354 11.58 39.91 9.53
CA LEU A 354 12.31 38.81 8.90
C LEU A 354 11.96 38.67 7.42
N LEU A 355 10.70 38.95 7.05
CA LEU A 355 10.23 38.87 5.66
C LEU A 355 11.00 39.84 4.75
N GLU A 356 11.30 41.05 5.23
CA GLU A 356 12.12 42.02 4.48
C GLU A 356 13.54 41.48 4.22
N SER A 357 14.20 40.97 5.25
CA SER A 357 15.54 40.39 5.13
C SER A 357 15.57 39.12 4.28
N GLU A 358 14.54 38.28 4.33
CA GLU A 358 14.41 37.07 3.53
C GLU A 358 14.18 37.40 2.04
N LEU A 359 13.26 38.31 1.73
CA LEU A 359 12.95 38.68 0.35
C LEU A 359 14.09 39.42 -0.34
N PHE A 360 14.60 40.47 0.31
CA PHE A 360 15.53 41.41 -0.32
C PHE A 360 17.00 41.11 -0.05
N GLY A 361 17.29 40.35 1.01
CA GLY A 361 18.66 40.12 1.44
C GLY A 361 19.25 41.31 2.17
N TYR A 362 20.49 41.18 2.62
CA TYR A 362 21.23 42.25 3.29
C TYR A 362 22.72 42.16 3.03
N ALA A 363 23.37 43.33 2.99
CA ALA A 363 24.82 43.42 2.85
C ALA A 363 25.55 42.97 4.13
N PRO A 364 26.83 42.55 4.04
CA PRO A 364 27.67 42.31 5.21
C PRO A 364 27.63 43.48 6.21
N GLY A 365 27.31 43.20 7.48
CA GLY A 365 27.27 44.22 8.52
C GLY A 365 26.10 45.21 8.47
N ALA A 366 25.02 44.89 7.74
CA ALA A 366 23.86 45.78 7.57
C ALA A 366 23.18 46.20 8.89
N PHE A 367 23.19 45.35 9.92
CA PHE A 367 22.63 45.62 11.25
C PHE A 367 23.33 44.75 12.32
N THR A 368 23.13 45.09 13.60
CA THR A 368 23.66 44.32 14.74
C THR A 368 23.12 42.89 14.75
N GLY A 369 23.99 41.89 14.61
CA GLY A 369 23.63 40.48 14.49
C GLY A 369 23.54 39.95 13.05
N ALA A 370 23.76 40.79 12.03
CA ALA A 370 23.80 40.37 10.64
C ALA A 370 24.98 39.41 10.38
N ASN A 371 24.77 38.43 9.51
CA ASN A 371 25.83 37.52 9.07
C ASN A 371 26.97 38.32 8.43
N ALA A 372 28.22 38.02 8.83
CA ALA A 372 29.43 38.66 8.30
C ALA A 372 29.60 38.48 6.78
N LYS A 373 28.95 37.48 6.17
CA LYS A 373 28.95 37.25 4.71
C LYS A 373 27.77 37.90 3.99
N GLY A 374 26.85 38.55 4.71
CA GLY A 374 25.57 39.00 4.17
C GLY A 374 24.62 37.83 3.87
N PHE A 375 23.47 38.14 3.27
CA PHE A 375 22.49 37.16 2.82
C PHE A 375 21.91 37.61 1.48
N GLU A 376 21.96 36.73 0.49
CA GLU A 376 21.30 36.94 -0.80
C GLU A 376 19.80 36.70 -0.64
N GLY A 377 18.97 37.69 -0.94
CA GLY A 377 17.52 37.58 -0.78
C GLY A 377 16.88 36.60 -1.76
N LYS A 378 15.70 36.08 -1.41
CA LYS A 378 14.91 35.16 -2.25
C LYS A 378 14.58 35.74 -3.62
N LEU A 379 14.39 37.06 -3.73
CA LEU A 379 14.17 37.72 -5.02
C LEU A 379 15.38 37.53 -5.94
N SER A 380 16.58 37.81 -5.46
CA SER A 380 17.83 37.63 -6.22
C SER A 380 18.12 36.16 -6.54
N GLN A 381 17.87 35.25 -5.58
CA GLN A 381 18.00 33.80 -5.80
C GLN A 381 17.07 33.28 -6.92
N ALA A 382 15.96 33.96 -7.20
CA ALA A 382 15.00 33.57 -8.23
C ALA A 382 15.40 34.01 -9.65
N ASN A 383 16.49 34.78 -9.79
CA ASN A 383 16.94 35.32 -11.07
C ASN A 383 17.11 34.22 -12.13
N GLY A 384 16.55 34.44 -13.33
CA GLY A 384 16.53 33.47 -14.43
C GLY A 384 15.57 32.29 -14.23
N GLY A 385 14.81 32.27 -13.13
CA GLY A 385 13.92 31.20 -12.74
C GLY A 385 12.49 31.67 -12.44
N THR A 386 11.93 31.17 -11.35
CA THR A 386 10.57 31.44 -10.89
C THR A 386 10.55 31.73 -9.40
N LEU A 387 9.89 32.83 -9.02
CA LEU A 387 9.57 33.16 -7.64
C LEU A 387 8.13 32.75 -7.33
N PHE A 388 7.93 31.95 -6.29
CA PHE A 388 6.63 31.58 -5.76
C PHE A 388 6.37 32.24 -4.40
N LEU A 389 5.39 33.14 -4.35
CA LEU A 389 4.93 33.80 -3.13
C LEU A 389 3.63 33.14 -2.65
N ASP A 390 3.71 32.29 -1.62
CA ASP A 390 2.53 31.73 -0.97
C ASP A 390 1.97 32.69 0.09
N GLU A 391 0.66 32.61 0.30
CA GLU A 391 -0.09 33.48 1.22
C GLU A 391 0.15 34.98 0.99
N ILE A 392 0.19 35.42 -0.28
CA ILE A 392 0.42 36.83 -0.66
C ILE A 392 -0.62 37.78 -0.03
N ASP A 393 -1.80 37.27 0.29
CA ASP A 393 -2.87 38.00 0.99
C ASP A 393 -2.51 38.39 2.44
N SER A 394 -1.44 37.84 2.99
CA SER A 394 -0.92 38.16 4.33
C SER A 394 0.34 39.04 4.28
N MET A 395 0.77 39.49 3.09
CA MET A 395 1.95 40.35 2.95
C MET A 395 1.70 41.77 3.52
N PRO A 396 2.57 42.28 4.40
CA PRO A 396 2.46 43.65 4.95
C PRO A 396 2.51 44.73 3.87
N GLU A 397 1.86 45.88 4.11
CA GLU A 397 1.72 46.96 3.12
C GLU A 397 3.08 47.50 2.62
N LYS A 398 4.04 47.69 3.53
CA LYS A 398 5.42 48.11 3.18
C LYS A 398 6.08 47.14 2.20
N MET A 399 5.82 45.85 2.37
CA MET A 399 6.35 44.78 1.52
C MET A 399 5.63 44.72 0.17
N GLN A 400 4.33 45.02 0.13
CA GLN A 400 3.58 45.16 -1.11
C GLN A 400 4.16 46.28 -1.99
N GLN A 401 4.46 47.45 -1.40
CA GLN A 401 5.10 48.57 -2.10
C GLN A 401 6.49 48.20 -2.63
N SER A 402 7.28 47.50 -1.81
CA SER A 402 8.65 47.11 -2.17
C SER A 402 8.65 46.06 -3.29
N LEU A 403 7.74 45.09 -3.24
CA LEU A 403 7.55 44.09 -4.30
C LEU A 403 7.12 44.75 -5.61
N LEU A 404 6.19 45.70 -5.58
CA LEU A 404 5.75 46.42 -6.78
C LEU A 404 6.93 47.08 -7.50
N ARG A 405 7.80 47.78 -6.77
CA ARG A 405 9.01 48.41 -7.34
C ARG A 405 9.93 47.40 -8.00
N VAL A 406 10.14 46.23 -7.40
CA VAL A 406 10.96 45.16 -8.00
C VAL A 406 10.35 44.67 -9.32
N LEU A 407 9.02 44.52 -9.36
CA LEU A 407 8.29 44.08 -10.56
C LEU A 407 8.27 45.13 -11.69
N GLU A 408 8.45 46.41 -11.36
CA GLU A 408 8.51 47.53 -12.31
C GLU A 408 9.95 47.78 -12.80
N ASP A 409 10.88 47.95 -11.87
CA ASP A 409 12.26 48.37 -12.13
C ASP A 409 13.17 47.19 -12.54
N LYS A 410 12.74 45.95 -12.27
CA LYS A 410 13.57 44.73 -12.38
C LYS A 410 14.89 44.81 -11.60
N MET A 411 14.86 45.53 -10.47
CA MET A 411 16.01 45.69 -9.59
C MET A 411 15.61 45.35 -8.14
N VAL A 412 16.47 44.57 -7.48
CA VAL A 412 16.36 44.24 -6.06
C VAL A 412 17.45 45.00 -5.32
N THR A 413 17.08 45.75 -4.28
CA THR A 413 18.05 46.43 -3.42
C THR A 413 18.10 45.73 -2.06
N PRO A 414 19.20 45.04 -1.72
CA PRO A 414 19.36 44.46 -0.38
C PRO A 414 19.41 45.54 0.68
N ILE A 415 19.08 45.17 1.93
CA ILE A 415 19.18 46.08 3.08
C ILE A 415 20.64 46.53 3.20
N SER A 416 20.84 47.85 3.15
CA SER A 416 22.17 48.50 3.15
C SER A 416 23.10 48.02 2.02
N GLY A 417 22.54 47.52 0.92
CA GLY A 417 23.25 47.02 -0.25
C GLY A 417 23.08 47.89 -1.49
N LYS A 418 23.70 47.47 -2.61
CA LYS A 418 23.53 48.10 -3.92
C LYS A 418 22.43 47.39 -4.72
N PRO A 419 21.69 48.10 -5.59
CA PRO A 419 20.71 47.48 -6.48
C PRO A 419 21.34 46.43 -7.39
N VAL A 420 20.63 45.31 -7.58
CA VAL A 420 21.02 44.19 -8.44
C VAL A 420 19.89 43.95 -9.44
N MET A 421 20.22 43.89 -10.74
CA MET A 421 19.23 43.54 -11.76
C MET A 421 18.80 42.08 -11.57
N THR A 422 17.50 41.84 -11.59
CA THR A 422 16.94 40.52 -11.30
C THR A 422 15.65 40.35 -12.09
N ASP A 423 15.60 39.29 -12.91
CA ASP A 423 14.45 38.96 -13.74
C ASP A 423 13.99 37.54 -13.44
N PHE A 424 12.74 37.38 -12.99
CA PHE A 424 12.15 36.10 -12.65
C PHE A 424 10.70 36.06 -13.10
N ARG A 425 10.19 34.86 -13.34
CA ARG A 425 8.74 34.65 -13.47
C ARG A 425 8.10 34.70 -12.10
N LEU A 426 6.97 35.39 -11.96
CA LEU A 426 6.24 35.46 -10.70
C LEU A 426 5.02 34.52 -10.69
N ILE A 427 4.94 33.69 -9.64
CA ILE A 427 3.74 32.94 -9.25
C ILE A 427 3.34 33.40 -7.85
N THR A 428 2.07 33.72 -7.65
CA THR A 428 1.54 34.08 -6.34
C THR A 428 0.39 33.15 -5.96
N ALA A 429 0.18 32.93 -4.67
CA ALA A 429 -0.89 32.10 -4.16
C ALA A 429 -1.61 32.78 -3.00
N SER A 430 -2.93 32.63 -2.94
CA SER A 430 -3.76 33.12 -1.82
C SER A 430 -4.86 32.12 -1.48
N ASN A 431 -5.33 32.16 -0.24
CA ASN A 431 -6.55 31.48 0.20
C ASN A 431 -7.73 32.44 0.44
N LYS A 432 -7.50 33.76 0.36
CA LYS A 432 -8.51 34.83 0.41
C LYS A 432 -8.67 35.48 -0.96
N ASP A 433 -9.86 35.99 -1.27
CA ASP A 433 -10.07 36.71 -2.53
C ASP A 433 -9.35 38.06 -2.48
N LEU A 434 -8.26 38.19 -3.26
CA LEU A 434 -7.48 39.42 -3.34
C LEU A 434 -8.33 40.61 -3.79
N ARG A 435 -9.33 40.42 -4.66
CA ARG A 435 -10.21 41.53 -5.09
C ARG A 435 -10.96 42.11 -3.91
N LYS A 436 -11.44 41.25 -3.02
CA LYS A 436 -12.14 41.68 -1.80
C LYS A 436 -11.20 42.44 -0.87
N LEU A 437 -9.97 41.95 -0.68
CA LEU A 437 -8.97 42.62 0.15
C LEU A 437 -8.55 43.99 -0.42
N THR A 438 -8.48 44.12 -1.75
CA THR A 438 -8.22 45.39 -2.42
C THR A 438 -9.36 46.39 -2.18
N LEU A 439 -10.61 45.97 -2.35
CA LEU A 439 -11.78 46.81 -2.08
C LEU A 439 -11.90 47.23 -0.60
N GLU A 440 -11.41 46.39 0.31
CA GLU A 440 -11.32 46.68 1.75
C GLU A 440 -10.09 47.55 2.14
N GLY A 441 -9.24 47.93 1.18
CA GLY A 441 -8.03 48.72 1.43
C GLY A 441 -6.90 47.96 2.14
N LYS A 442 -6.99 46.63 2.25
CA LYS A 442 -5.97 45.77 2.90
C LYS A 442 -4.90 45.27 1.93
N PHE A 443 -5.14 45.43 0.63
CA PHE A 443 -4.21 45.06 -0.42
C PHE A 443 -4.14 46.20 -1.44
N ARG A 444 -2.94 46.57 -1.89
CA ARG A 444 -2.78 47.72 -2.78
C ARG A 444 -3.35 47.43 -4.18
N GLU A 445 -4.06 48.40 -4.72
CA GLU A 445 -4.72 48.31 -6.03
C GLU A 445 -3.70 48.19 -7.19
N ASP A 446 -2.60 48.94 -7.13
CA ASP A 446 -1.51 48.91 -8.13
C ASP A 446 -0.85 47.53 -8.22
N LEU A 447 -0.48 46.95 -7.08
CA LEU A 447 0.06 45.60 -7.00
C LEU A 447 -0.98 44.56 -7.45
N PHE A 448 -2.25 44.71 -7.07
CA PHE A 448 -3.32 43.81 -7.51
C PHE A 448 -3.35 43.71 -9.04
N TYR A 449 -3.40 44.82 -9.77
CA TYR A 449 -3.43 44.79 -11.24
C TYR A 449 -2.16 44.20 -11.86
N ARG A 450 -1.00 44.35 -11.20
CA ARG A 450 0.26 43.74 -11.65
C ARG A 450 0.30 42.23 -11.46
N LEU A 451 -0.32 41.71 -10.39
CA LEU A 451 -0.34 40.28 -10.07
C LEU A 451 -1.46 39.52 -10.79
N PHE A 452 -2.62 40.15 -10.96
CA PHE A 452 -3.87 39.50 -11.38
C PHE A 452 -4.02 39.43 -12.91
N VAL A 453 -2.92 39.14 -13.62
CA VAL A 453 -2.89 39.04 -15.10
C VAL A 453 -3.47 37.72 -15.58
N CYS A 454 -2.98 36.61 -15.04
CA CYS A 454 -3.51 35.28 -15.31
C CYS A 454 -3.88 34.61 -13.99
N THR A 455 -5.09 34.08 -13.90
CA THR A 455 -5.60 33.50 -12.65
C THR A 455 -6.05 32.06 -12.86
N VAL A 456 -5.68 31.20 -11.93
CA VAL A 456 -6.15 29.81 -11.88
C VAL A 456 -6.78 29.54 -10.51
N ARG A 457 -7.97 28.93 -10.51
CA ARG A 457 -8.69 28.58 -9.28
C ARG A 457 -8.63 27.07 -9.08
N ILE A 458 -8.02 26.64 -7.99
CA ILE A 458 -7.97 25.21 -7.63
C ILE A 458 -9.35 24.78 -7.12
N PRO A 459 -10.00 23.77 -7.72
CA PRO A 459 -11.23 23.19 -7.19
C PRO A 459 -10.95 22.53 -5.82
N PRO A 460 -11.76 22.83 -4.79
CA PRO A 460 -11.64 22.18 -3.49
C PRO A 460 -11.99 20.68 -3.60
N LEU A 461 -11.53 19.87 -2.64
CA LEU A 461 -11.68 18.41 -2.69
C LEU A 461 -13.14 17.95 -2.81
N ARG A 462 -14.08 18.65 -2.18
CA ARG A 462 -15.53 18.40 -2.31
C ARG A 462 -16.12 18.58 -3.70
N GLU A 463 -15.45 19.30 -4.60
CA GLU A 463 -15.86 19.45 -6.00
C GLU A 463 -15.20 18.40 -6.92
N ARG A 464 -14.41 17.49 -6.35
CA ARG A 464 -13.65 16.43 -7.04
C ARG A 464 -13.54 15.16 -6.21
N LEU A 465 -14.67 14.70 -5.66
CA LEU A 465 -14.74 13.51 -4.79
C LEU A 465 -14.29 12.22 -5.50
N GLU A 466 -14.26 12.20 -6.83
CA GLU A 466 -13.68 11.10 -7.61
C GLU A 466 -12.17 10.91 -7.32
N ASP A 467 -11.50 11.95 -6.83
CA ASP A 467 -10.08 11.91 -6.47
C ASP A 467 -9.83 11.24 -5.10
N ILE A 468 -10.86 10.94 -4.30
CA ILE A 468 -10.70 10.28 -3.01
C ILE A 468 -9.99 8.93 -3.17
N ALA A 469 -10.46 8.07 -4.08
CA ALA A 469 -9.88 6.75 -4.32
C ALA A 469 -8.37 6.80 -4.69
N PRO A 470 -7.93 7.58 -5.71
CA PRO A 470 -6.52 7.68 -6.04
C PRO A 470 -5.68 8.38 -4.96
N LEU A 471 -6.26 9.29 -4.16
CA LEU A 471 -5.56 9.87 -3.00
C LEU A 471 -5.30 8.81 -1.91
N VAL A 472 -6.25 7.92 -1.66
CA VAL A 472 -6.04 6.79 -0.73
C VAL A 472 -4.98 5.84 -1.27
N ASP A 473 -5.04 5.47 -2.56
CA ASP A 473 -4.02 4.63 -3.21
C ASP A 473 -2.62 5.22 -3.04
N ARG A 474 -2.47 6.52 -3.33
CA ARG A 474 -1.19 7.21 -3.17
C ARG A 474 -0.69 7.18 -1.73
N PHE A 475 -1.59 7.42 -0.77
CA PHE A 475 -1.24 7.44 0.65
C PHE A 475 -0.77 6.06 1.11
N MET A 476 -1.50 5.00 0.74
CA MET A 476 -1.14 3.61 1.04
C MET A 476 0.25 3.25 0.51
N VAL A 477 0.51 3.53 -0.78
CA VAL A 477 1.82 3.27 -1.41
C VAL A 477 2.94 4.07 -0.74
N SER A 478 2.71 5.35 -0.42
CA SER A 478 3.76 6.21 0.14
C SER A 478 4.12 5.87 1.59
N ASN A 479 3.22 5.20 2.33
CA ASN A 479 3.41 4.85 3.74
C ASN A 479 3.59 3.34 3.95
N HIS A 480 3.71 2.54 2.89
CA HIS A 480 3.74 1.08 2.98
C HIS A 480 2.58 0.51 3.81
N TRP A 481 1.38 1.07 3.63
CA TRP A 481 0.18 0.71 4.37
C TRP A 481 -0.77 -0.08 3.49
N GLU A 482 -0.97 -1.36 3.81
CA GLU A 482 -1.77 -2.30 3.03
C GLU A 482 -3.00 -2.73 3.84
N ILE A 483 -4.20 -2.52 3.28
CA ILE A 483 -5.48 -2.84 3.92
C ILE A 483 -6.51 -3.34 2.89
N ASP A 484 -7.24 -4.39 3.22
CA ASP A 484 -8.27 -4.98 2.35
C ASP A 484 -9.64 -4.27 2.45
N TRP A 485 -9.78 -3.37 3.42
CA TRP A 485 -11.00 -2.61 3.69
C TRP A 485 -10.92 -1.14 3.23
N LYS A 486 -10.01 -0.82 2.30
CA LYS A 486 -9.87 0.49 1.65
C LYS A 486 -11.22 1.09 1.22
N TRP A 487 -12.11 0.27 0.66
CA TRP A 487 -13.43 0.68 0.19
C TRP A 487 -14.30 1.33 1.28
N LYS A 488 -14.11 0.99 2.57
CA LYS A 488 -14.81 1.63 3.68
C LYS A 488 -14.35 3.07 3.89
N ILE A 489 -13.04 3.30 3.80
CA ILE A 489 -12.45 4.64 3.87
C ILE A 489 -13.02 5.49 2.74
N GLU A 490 -12.97 4.99 1.51
CA GLU A 490 -13.50 5.70 0.33
C GLU A 490 -14.99 6.03 0.50
N LYS A 491 -15.79 5.05 0.92
CA LYS A 491 -17.24 5.21 1.14
C LYS A 491 -17.54 6.31 2.16
N VAL A 492 -16.90 6.27 3.33
CA VAL A 492 -17.14 7.26 4.39
C VAL A 492 -16.60 8.62 3.98
N ALA A 493 -15.45 8.66 3.31
CA ALA A 493 -14.80 9.91 2.91
C ALA A 493 -15.57 10.68 1.84
N ILE A 494 -16.26 10.01 0.90
CA ILE A 494 -17.10 10.68 -0.10
C ILE A 494 -18.25 11.44 0.57
N GLY A 495 -18.75 10.97 1.71
CA GLY A 495 -19.85 11.61 2.45
C GLY A 495 -19.47 12.87 3.22
N TYR A 496 -18.20 13.30 3.18
CA TYR A 496 -17.69 14.39 4.00
C TYR A 496 -17.08 15.53 3.14
N PRO A 497 -17.30 16.81 3.47
CA PRO A 497 -16.96 17.94 2.59
C PRO A 497 -15.48 18.36 2.59
N TRP A 498 -14.63 17.85 3.48
CA TRP A 498 -13.18 18.12 3.52
C TRP A 498 -12.82 19.62 3.37
N TYR A 499 -13.28 20.47 4.28
CA TYR A 499 -13.01 21.91 4.25
C TYR A 499 -11.52 22.25 4.34
N GLY A 500 -10.72 21.42 5.02
CA GLY A 500 -9.25 21.50 5.02
C GLY A 500 -8.58 20.78 3.84
N ASN A 501 -9.37 20.40 2.83
CA ASN A 501 -8.96 19.80 1.56
C ASN A 501 -8.04 18.58 1.75
N ILE A 502 -7.01 18.44 0.91
CA ILE A 502 -6.10 17.29 0.89
C ILE A 502 -5.33 17.17 2.22
N ARG A 503 -5.04 18.30 2.89
CA ARG A 503 -4.37 18.30 4.19
C ARG A 503 -5.23 17.64 5.28
N GLU A 504 -6.51 18.01 5.37
CA GLU A 504 -7.44 17.37 6.31
C GLU A 504 -7.63 15.89 5.98
N PHE A 505 -7.75 15.56 4.69
CA PHE A 505 -7.90 14.18 4.25
C PHE A 505 -6.69 13.31 4.59
N ASN A 506 -5.46 13.76 4.31
CA ASN A 506 -4.23 13.04 4.66
C ASN A 506 -4.08 12.88 6.18
N ASN A 507 -4.48 13.88 6.97
CA ASN A 507 -4.48 13.78 8.43
C ASN A 507 -5.49 12.72 8.91
N PHE A 508 -6.65 12.62 8.27
CA PHE A 508 -7.61 11.54 8.53
C PHE A 508 -7.00 10.17 8.20
N LEU A 509 -6.42 9.98 7.00
CA LEU A 509 -5.78 8.72 6.63
C LEU A 509 -4.65 8.35 7.59
N SER A 510 -3.86 9.33 8.04
CA SER A 510 -2.82 9.12 9.05
C SER A 510 -3.39 8.62 10.37
N ARG A 511 -4.50 9.20 10.85
CA ARG A 511 -5.19 8.72 12.06
C ARG A 511 -5.69 7.29 11.88
N VAL A 512 -6.29 6.98 10.73
CA VAL A 512 -6.78 5.63 10.44
C VAL A 512 -5.61 4.64 10.46
N ALA A 513 -4.52 4.93 9.77
CA ALA A 513 -3.33 4.07 9.73
C ALA A 513 -2.71 3.85 11.12
N ILE A 514 -2.69 4.86 11.99
CA ILE A 514 -2.15 4.76 13.36
C ILE A 514 -3.04 3.92 14.28
N PHE A 515 -4.35 4.15 14.25
CA PHE A 515 -5.28 3.51 15.21
C PHE A 515 -5.79 2.14 14.75
N TYR A 516 -5.71 1.87 13.45
CA TYR A 516 -6.26 0.68 12.81
C TYR A 516 -5.22 0.03 11.89
N SER A 517 -4.03 -0.24 12.44
CA SER A 517 -2.96 -1.00 11.78
C SER A 517 -3.33 -2.47 11.58
N ASP A 518 -3.92 -3.08 12.62
CA ASP A 518 -4.13 -4.54 12.71
C ASP A 518 -5.61 -4.94 12.82
N SER A 519 -6.52 -3.99 12.64
CA SER A 519 -7.96 -4.22 12.80
C SER A 519 -8.78 -3.32 11.90
N GLU A 520 -9.88 -3.84 11.39
CA GLU A 520 -10.81 -3.09 10.54
C GLU A 520 -11.77 -2.25 11.40
N PRO A 521 -11.84 -0.91 11.20
CA PRO A 521 -12.78 -0.06 11.92
C PRO A 521 -14.22 -0.23 11.43
N SER A 522 -15.18 0.05 12.31
CA SER A 522 -16.56 0.28 11.94
C SER A 522 -16.74 1.62 11.21
N GLU A 523 -17.85 1.79 10.48
CA GLU A 523 -18.14 3.07 9.83
C GLU A 523 -18.28 4.21 10.86
N ASP A 524 -18.81 3.94 12.06
CA ASP A 524 -18.92 4.93 13.14
C ASP A 524 -17.55 5.35 13.68
N GLU A 525 -16.60 4.41 13.77
CA GLU A 525 -15.22 4.72 14.17
C GLU A 525 -14.51 5.60 13.14
N LEU A 526 -14.68 5.29 11.84
CA LEU A 526 -14.15 6.13 10.76
C LEU A 526 -14.78 7.53 10.79
N ASN A 527 -16.10 7.64 10.94
CA ASN A 527 -16.79 8.91 11.08
C ASN A 527 -16.29 9.72 12.30
N ALA A 528 -16.04 9.05 13.43
CA ALA A 528 -15.47 9.70 14.61
C ALA A 528 -14.05 10.24 14.35
N LEU A 529 -13.21 9.49 13.63
CA LEU A 529 -11.87 9.94 13.24
C LEU A 529 -11.88 11.12 12.26
N ILE A 530 -12.88 11.21 11.40
CA ILE A 530 -13.11 12.39 10.54
C ILE A 530 -13.45 13.59 11.43
N GLN A 531 -14.46 13.46 12.28
CA GLN A 531 -14.93 14.55 13.15
C GLN A 531 -13.86 15.06 14.11
N THR A 532 -12.96 14.20 14.58
CA THR A 532 -11.87 14.58 15.50
C THR A 532 -10.88 15.58 14.90
N GLY A 533 -10.67 15.53 13.59
CA GLY A 533 -9.81 16.48 12.88
C GLY A 533 -10.57 17.62 12.23
N SER A 534 -11.89 17.68 12.36
CA SER A 534 -12.73 18.68 11.72
C SER A 534 -12.85 19.93 12.57
N ILE A 535 -12.73 21.10 11.91
CA ILE A 535 -13.06 22.40 12.51
C ILE A 535 -14.57 22.66 12.42
N TYR A 536 -15.25 22.05 11.44
CA TYR A 536 -16.67 22.25 11.17
C TYR A 536 -17.46 21.03 11.67
N LEU A 537 -17.74 21.01 12.98
CA LEU A 537 -18.65 20.03 13.56
C LEU A 537 -20.04 20.17 12.92
N ASN A 538 -20.66 19.05 12.55
CA ASN A 538 -22.05 19.04 12.09
C ASN A 538 -22.93 19.73 13.14
N GLN A 539 -23.54 20.88 12.79
CA GLN A 539 -24.44 21.66 13.66
C GLN A 539 -25.79 20.96 13.93
N GLY A 540 -25.87 19.62 13.82
CA GLY A 540 -27.10 18.83 13.97
C GLY A 540 -27.06 17.75 15.04
N SER A 541 -25.94 17.52 15.72
CA SER A 541 -25.84 16.55 16.81
C SER A 541 -25.42 17.24 18.11
N THR A 542 -26.42 17.70 18.87
CA THR A 542 -26.29 18.01 20.30
C THR A 542 -26.04 16.72 21.06
N ASN A 543 -24.82 16.19 21.01
CA ASN A 543 -24.31 15.29 22.02
C ASN A 543 -22.89 15.77 22.33
N SER A 544 -22.68 16.13 23.59
CA SER A 544 -21.42 16.53 24.20
C SER A 544 -20.23 15.79 23.58
N TYR A 545 -19.45 16.51 22.77
CA TYR A 545 -18.20 16.03 22.21
C TYR A 545 -17.18 15.93 23.35
N GLU A 546 -17.07 14.72 23.90
CA GLU A 546 -15.88 14.33 24.66
C GLU A 546 -14.79 13.92 23.65
N PRO A 547 -13.56 14.44 23.75
CA PRO A 547 -12.49 14.13 22.81
C PRO A 547 -12.25 12.61 22.77
N ILE A 548 -11.87 12.06 21.60
CA ILE A 548 -11.59 10.62 21.40
C ILE A 548 -10.69 10.01 22.49
N PHE A 549 -9.90 10.83 23.19
CA PHE A 549 -9.12 10.43 24.35
C PHE A 549 -9.92 9.81 25.50
N THR A 550 -11.23 10.07 25.62
CA THR A 550 -12.05 9.55 26.74
C THR A 550 -12.98 8.40 26.37
N ARG A 551 -13.28 8.14 25.08
CA ARG A 551 -14.36 7.21 24.71
C ARG A 551 -13.97 5.87 24.07
N LYS A 552 -12.69 5.55 23.89
CA LYS A 552 -12.28 4.21 23.44
C LYS A 552 -10.93 3.72 23.97
N ILE A 553 -10.81 3.75 25.29
CA ILE A 553 -10.46 2.51 25.98
C ILE A 553 -11.64 2.23 26.90
N LYS A 554 -12.66 1.47 26.44
CA LYS A 554 -13.44 0.71 27.41
C LYS A 554 -12.39 -0.13 28.12
N SER A 555 -12.01 0.28 29.33
CA SER A 555 -10.97 -0.39 30.08
C SER A 555 -11.28 -1.88 30.05
N GLU A 556 -10.27 -2.70 29.84
CA GLU A 556 -10.44 -4.14 29.81
C GLU A 556 -11.25 -4.64 31.02
N LYS A 557 -11.12 -3.93 32.16
CA LYS A 557 -11.95 -4.05 33.35
C LYS A 557 -13.46 -3.91 33.07
N HIS A 558 -13.90 -2.85 32.41
CA HIS A 558 -15.32 -2.59 32.17
C HIS A 558 -15.97 -3.58 31.20
N ARG A 559 -15.23 -4.06 30.19
CA ARG A 559 -15.72 -5.15 29.31
C ARG A 559 -15.89 -6.45 30.08
N ILE A 560 -15.00 -6.71 31.04
CA ILE A 560 -15.09 -7.88 31.90
C ILE A 560 -16.29 -7.75 32.86
N GLU A 561 -16.53 -6.58 33.45
CA GLU A 561 -17.71 -6.30 34.29
C GLU A 561 -19.04 -6.51 33.55
N GLU A 562 -19.20 -5.91 32.35
CA GLU A 562 -20.41 -6.08 31.53
C GLU A 562 -20.64 -7.57 31.15
N ALA A 563 -19.57 -8.29 30.79
CA ALA A 563 -19.66 -9.70 30.43
C ALA A 563 -19.91 -10.62 31.63
N LEU A 564 -19.50 -10.21 32.83
CA LEU A 564 -19.86 -10.89 34.08
C LEU A 564 -21.34 -10.72 34.38
N GLU A 565 -21.85 -9.50 34.35
CA GLU A 565 -23.27 -9.21 34.63
C GLU A 565 -24.20 -9.88 33.61
N ALA A 566 -23.90 -9.76 32.32
CA ALA A 566 -24.70 -10.35 31.24
C ALA A 566 -24.69 -11.89 31.26
N SER A 567 -23.65 -12.49 31.82
CA SER A 567 -23.53 -13.95 31.97
C SER A 567 -23.98 -14.45 33.35
N HIS A 568 -24.56 -13.58 34.19
CA HIS A 568 -24.90 -13.86 35.59
C HIS A 568 -23.72 -14.48 36.37
N PHE A 569 -22.53 -13.91 36.20
CA PHE A 569 -21.28 -14.33 36.84
C PHE A 569 -20.86 -15.78 36.51
N ASN A 570 -21.36 -16.35 35.41
CA ASN A 570 -20.91 -17.65 34.93
C ASN A 570 -19.57 -17.51 34.18
N MET A 571 -18.48 -17.87 34.84
CA MET A 571 -17.10 -17.72 34.34
C MET A 571 -16.84 -18.37 32.97
N THR A 572 -17.50 -19.48 32.64
CA THR A 572 -17.32 -20.14 31.34
C THR A 572 -17.98 -19.31 30.23
N LYS A 573 -19.23 -18.89 30.45
CA LYS A 573 -19.95 -18.04 29.49
C LYS A 573 -19.29 -16.67 29.36
N THR A 574 -18.87 -16.06 30.45
CA THR A 574 -18.14 -14.77 30.42
C THR A 574 -16.85 -14.89 29.61
N ALA A 575 -16.08 -15.97 29.79
CA ALA A 575 -14.86 -16.22 29.03
C ALA A 575 -15.13 -16.42 27.53
N GLU A 576 -16.20 -17.15 27.18
CA GLU A 576 -16.66 -17.35 25.80
C GLU A 576 -17.13 -16.04 25.16
N THR A 577 -17.94 -15.23 25.85
CA THR A 577 -18.42 -13.92 25.39
C THR A 577 -17.27 -12.93 25.16
N LEU A 578 -16.23 -13.01 26.00
CA LEU A 578 -15.01 -12.19 25.88
C LEU A 578 -13.97 -12.79 24.93
N ASN A 579 -14.23 -13.98 24.38
CA ASN A 579 -13.32 -14.74 23.52
C ASN A 579 -11.90 -14.93 24.11
N ILE A 580 -11.82 -15.22 25.41
CA ILE A 580 -10.57 -15.47 26.14
C ILE A 580 -10.66 -16.79 26.91
N SER A 581 -9.51 -17.41 27.22
CA SER A 581 -9.52 -18.60 28.06
C SER A 581 -9.93 -18.28 29.50
N ARG A 582 -10.56 -19.23 30.22
CA ARG A 582 -10.90 -19.06 31.63
C ARG A 582 -9.70 -18.68 32.50
N ALA A 583 -8.53 -19.26 32.24
CA ALA A 583 -7.29 -18.91 32.95
C ALA A 583 -6.90 -17.43 32.73
N THR A 584 -7.13 -16.92 31.51
CA THR A 584 -6.90 -15.51 31.18
C THR A 584 -7.92 -14.59 31.84
N LEU A 585 -9.18 -15.01 31.90
CA LEU A 585 -10.23 -14.30 32.63
C LEU A 585 -9.89 -14.19 34.12
N TYR A 586 -9.54 -15.28 34.81
CA TYR A 586 -9.14 -15.24 36.23
C TYR A 586 -7.92 -14.35 36.50
N ARG A 587 -6.91 -14.39 35.62
CA ARG A 587 -5.73 -13.53 35.71
C ARG A 587 -6.09 -12.05 35.56
N LYS A 588 -7.03 -11.72 34.66
CA LYS A 588 -7.50 -10.35 34.43
C LYS A 588 -8.41 -9.88 35.56
N LEU A 589 -9.30 -10.72 36.07
CA LEU A 589 -10.14 -10.38 37.20
C LEU A 589 -9.31 -10.06 38.46
N LYS A 590 -8.25 -10.84 38.73
CA LYS A 590 -7.29 -10.56 39.82
C LYS A 590 -6.48 -9.29 39.59
N LYS A 591 -6.09 -9.02 38.33
CA LYS A 591 -5.35 -7.80 37.94
C LYS A 591 -6.19 -6.53 38.14
N TYR A 592 -7.50 -6.61 37.96
CA TYR A 592 -8.41 -5.44 38.03
C TYR A 592 -9.18 -5.33 39.34
N GLU A 593 -8.89 -6.18 40.32
CA GLU A 593 -9.52 -6.23 41.64
C GLU A 593 -11.05 -6.33 41.57
N LEU A 594 -11.55 -7.08 40.59
CA LEU A 594 -12.98 -7.36 40.46
C LEU A 594 -13.36 -8.46 41.44
N SER A 595 -14.52 -8.39 42.08
CA SER A 595 -15.07 -9.48 42.89
C SER A 595 -16.08 -10.28 42.05
N TRP A 596 -15.96 -11.60 42.05
CA TRP A 596 -16.78 -12.50 41.23
C TRP A 596 -17.32 -13.68 42.03
#